data_AF-A0A355DH15-F1
#
_entry.id   AF-A0A355DH15-F1
#
_cell.length_a   1.000
_cell.length_b   1.000
_cell.length_c   1.000
_cell.angle_alpha   90.00
_cell.angle_beta   90.00
_cell.angle_gamma   90.00
#
_symmetry.space_group_name_H-M   'P 1'
#
loop_
_entity.id
_entity.type
_entity.pdbx_description
1 polymer ?
#
loop_
_entity_poly.entity_id
_entity_poly.type
_entity_poly.pdbx_seq_one_letter_code
_entity_poly.pdbx_strand_id
1 'polypeptide(L)'
;MKGDFDERDSGVSVELMASDPVLVTSALTEVEVGRNLTRRLAGEAPEEARARFQLELDAFALVAVDATTCNEAARITDQTLCRPLDSVHLASALR
;
A
#
# COMPACT_ATOMS: atom_id res chain seq x y z
N MET A 1 4.57 10.30 -7.66
CA MET A 1 3.22 9.89 -7.21
C MET A 1 2.80 10.65 -5.98
N LYS A 2 3.68 10.79 -4.97
CA LYS A 2 3.46 11.73 -3.85
C LYS A 2 3.02 13.12 -4.34
N GLY A 3 1.74 13.44 -4.16
CA GLY A 3 1.14 14.74 -4.53
C GLY A 3 0.58 14.88 -5.95
N ASP A 4 0.56 13.81 -6.77
CA ASP A 4 0.06 13.91 -8.16
C ASP A 4 -1.48 13.91 -8.27
N PHE A 5 -2.18 13.46 -7.22
CA PHE A 5 -3.62 13.55 -7.12
C PHE A 5 -4.00 14.64 -6.12
N ASP A 6 -4.90 15.53 -6.51
CA ASP A 6 -5.53 16.53 -5.64
C ASP A 6 -6.53 15.85 -4.69
N GLU A 7 -5.98 15.01 -3.81
CA GLU A 7 -6.69 14.44 -2.68
C GLU A 7 -6.40 15.27 -1.44
N ARG A 8 -7.46 15.51 -0.66
CA ARG A 8 -7.44 16.32 0.56
C ARG A 8 -6.24 16.05 1.47
N ASP A 9 -5.88 14.79 1.64
CA ASP A 9 -4.88 14.35 2.62
C ASP A 9 -3.50 14.01 1.99
N SER A 10 -3.30 14.32 0.70
CA SER A 10 -2.04 14.06 -0.01
C SER A 10 -0.84 14.74 0.68
N GLY A 11 -0.97 16.01 1.06
CA GLY A 11 0.12 16.78 1.70
C GLY A 11 0.53 16.18 3.04
N VAL A 12 -0.45 15.89 3.91
CA VAL A 12 -0.20 15.29 5.23
C VAL A 12 0.43 13.91 5.11
N SER A 13 0.00 13.10 4.13
CA SER A 13 0.57 11.78 3.88
C SER A 13 2.05 11.88 3.51
N VAL A 14 2.44 12.85 2.69
CA VAL A 14 3.86 13.08 2.33
C VAL A 14 4.69 13.46 3.55
N GLU A 15 4.18 14.33 4.40
CA GLU A 15 4.87 14.75 5.64
C GLU A 15 5.05 13.58 6.61
N LEU A 16 3.99 12.79 6.84
CA LEU A 16 4.06 11.61 7.73
C LEU A 16 5.06 10.58 7.21
N MET A 17 5.06 10.30 5.91
CA MET A 17 6.02 9.39 5.30
C MET A 17 7.46 9.92 5.31
N ALA A 18 7.65 11.23 5.37
CA ALA A 18 8.98 11.83 5.49
C ALA A 18 9.50 11.82 6.95
N SER A 19 8.60 11.66 7.93
CA SER A 19 8.94 11.68 9.36
C SER A 19 9.58 10.39 9.86
N ASP A 20 9.38 9.27 9.16
CA ASP A 20 9.97 7.97 9.50
C ASP A 20 11.04 7.58 8.48
N PRO A 21 12.28 7.25 8.92
CA PRO A 21 13.34 6.81 8.02
C PRO A 21 13.09 5.44 7.38
N VAL A 22 12.19 4.61 7.95
CA VAL A 22 11.90 3.26 7.45
C VAL A 22 10.40 3.14 7.16
N LEU A 23 10.08 3.03 5.88
CA LEU A 23 8.72 2.79 5.44
C LEU A 23 8.52 1.29 5.17
N VAL A 24 7.45 0.73 5.71
CA VAL A 24 7.10 -0.69 5.57
C VAL A 24 5.71 -0.80 4.96
N THR A 25 5.51 -1.72 4.03
CA THR A 25 4.18 -2.01 3.49
C THR A 25 4.04 -3.47 3.06
N SER A 26 2.81 -3.90 2.82
CA SER A 26 2.52 -5.25 2.31
C SER A 26 2.76 -5.35 0.81
N ALA A 27 3.19 -6.51 0.31
CA ALA A 27 3.22 -6.81 -1.13
C ALA A 27 1.83 -6.67 -1.78
N LEU A 28 0.75 -6.75 -0.99
CA LEU A 28 -0.62 -6.48 -1.45
C LEU A 28 -0.78 -5.04 -2.00
N THR A 29 -0.01 -4.07 -1.50
CA THR A 29 -0.06 -2.66 -1.91
C THR A 29 0.14 -2.50 -3.42
N GLU A 30 1.00 -3.32 -4.04
CA GLU A 30 1.21 -3.27 -5.48
C GLU A 30 -0.08 -3.56 -6.27
N VAL A 31 -0.85 -4.56 -5.82
CA VAL A 31 -2.11 -4.95 -6.44
C VAL A 31 -3.16 -3.86 -6.25
N GLU A 32 -3.27 -3.31 -5.04
CA GLU A 32 -4.27 -2.30 -4.69
C GLU A 32 -4.03 -0.97 -5.42
N VAL A 33 -2.80 -0.47 -5.38
CA VAL A 33 -2.42 0.78 -6.04
C VAL A 33 -2.44 0.58 -7.55
N GLY A 34 -1.92 -0.53 -8.07
CA GLY A 34 -1.98 -0.83 -9.50
C GLY A 34 -3.41 -0.85 -10.05
N ARG A 35 -4.34 -1.48 -9.33
CA ARG A 35 -5.77 -1.46 -9.68
C ARG A 35 -6.34 -0.03 -9.63
N ASN A 36 -5.94 0.76 -8.63
CA ASN A 36 -6.42 2.14 -8.48
C ASN A 36 -5.91 3.04 -9.60
N LEU A 37 -4.62 2.97 -9.94
CA LEU A 37 -3.99 3.71 -11.04
C LEU A 37 -4.70 3.40 -12.37
N THR A 38 -4.87 2.13 -12.72
CA THR A 38 -5.60 1.74 -13.94
C THR A 38 -7.00 2.32 -13.98
N ARG A 39 -7.72 2.26 -12.86
CA ARG A 39 -9.10 2.76 -12.76
C ARG A 39 -9.18 4.29 -12.86
N ARG A 40 -8.24 5.01 -12.26
CA ARG A 40 -8.27 6.48 -12.20
C ARG A 40 -7.74 7.15 -13.45
N LEU A 41 -6.72 6.56 -14.07
CA LEU A 41 -6.06 7.14 -15.24
C LEU A 41 -6.75 6.80 -16.56
N ALA A 42 -7.63 5.79 -16.59
CA ALA A 42 -8.63 5.52 -17.64
C ALA A 42 -8.24 5.87 -19.10
N GLY A 43 -6.99 5.61 -19.50
CA GLY A 43 -6.47 5.85 -20.85
C GLY A 43 -5.29 6.84 -20.98
N GLU A 44 -4.97 7.61 -19.94
CA GLU A 44 -3.83 8.53 -19.93
C GLU A 44 -2.61 7.90 -19.25
N ALA A 45 -1.57 7.60 -20.04
CA ALA A 45 -0.23 7.17 -19.62
C ALA A 45 -0.14 6.23 -18.37
N PRO A 46 -0.89 5.11 -18.31
CA PRO A 46 -0.89 4.22 -17.14
C PRO A 46 0.48 3.61 -16.83
N GLU A 47 1.31 3.42 -17.86
CA GLU A 47 2.66 2.86 -17.73
C GLU A 47 3.62 3.81 -17.01
N GLU A 48 3.56 5.12 -17.28
CA GLU A 48 4.42 6.09 -16.61
C GLU A 48 4.08 6.21 -15.12
N ALA A 49 2.78 6.25 -14.80
CA ALA A 49 2.33 6.25 -13.42
C ALA A 49 2.73 4.97 -12.69
N ARG A 50 2.65 3.81 -13.35
CA ARG A 50 3.07 2.53 -12.79
C ARG A 50 4.57 2.45 -12.57
N ALA A 51 5.38 2.96 -13.51
CA ALA A 51 6.84 3.02 -13.35
C ALA A 51 7.25 3.93 -12.19
N ARG A 52 6.60 5.10 -12.05
CA ARG A 52 6.82 6.00 -10.92
C ARG A 52 6.40 5.37 -9.60
N PHE A 53 5.26 4.68 -9.57
CA PHE A 53 4.81 3.95 -8.39
C PHE A 53 5.82 2.86 -8.00
N GLN A 54 6.34 2.09 -8.95
CA GLN A 54 7.32 1.06 -8.65
C GLN A 54 8.59 1.63 -8.00
N LEU A 55 9.10 2.76 -8.51
CA LEU A 55 10.25 3.44 -7.92
C LEU A 55 9.98 3.95 -6.49
N GLU A 56 8.76 4.40 -6.20
CA GLU A 56 8.37 4.75 -4.83
C GLU A 56 8.22 3.51 -3.95
N LEU A 57 7.67 2.41 -4.46
CA LEU A 57 7.50 1.15 -3.72
C LEU A 57 8.85 0.51 -3.37
N ASP A 58 9.85 0.63 -4.25
CA ASP A 58 11.21 0.13 -4.01
C ASP A 58 11.90 0.84 -2.82
N ALA A 59 11.40 2.01 -2.40
CA ALA A 59 11.87 2.71 -1.21
C ALA A 59 11.26 2.16 0.11
N PHE A 60 10.34 1.21 0.04
CA PHE A 60 9.74 0.56 1.20
C PHE A 60 10.36 -0.83 1.44
N ALA A 61 10.43 -1.22 2.71
CA ALA A 61 10.54 -2.63 3.05
C ALA A 61 9.20 -3.32 2.75
N LEU A 62 9.22 -4.22 1.76
CA LEU A 62 8.03 -4.94 1.32
C LEU A 62 7.88 -6.27 2.06
N VAL A 63 6.76 -6.45 2.76
CA VAL A 63 6.43 -7.70 3.45
C VAL A 63 5.69 -8.64 2.51
N ALA A 64 6.23 -9.83 2.28
CA ALA A 64 5.60 -10.85 1.46
C ALA A 64 4.29 -11.35 2.10
N VAL A 65 3.25 -11.52 1.29
CA VAL A 65 1.98 -12.11 1.73
C VAL A 65 2.08 -13.64 1.62
N ASP A 66 2.73 -14.23 2.61
CA ASP A 66 2.92 -15.68 2.73
C ASP A 66 1.88 -16.35 3.63
N ALA A 67 1.97 -17.67 3.78
CA ALA A 67 1.05 -18.43 4.63
C ALA A 67 1.02 -17.93 6.08
N THR A 68 2.15 -17.45 6.61
CA THR A 68 2.18 -16.93 7.99
C THR A 68 1.47 -15.59 8.09
N THR A 69 1.66 -14.70 7.10
CA THR A 69 0.94 -13.42 7.02
C THR A 69 -0.57 -13.65 6.88
N CYS A 70 -0.98 -14.61 6.05
CA CYS A 70 -2.39 -14.98 5.89
C CYS A 70 -3.02 -15.54 7.17
N ASN A 71 -2.30 -16.42 7.90
CA ASN A 71 -2.78 -16.96 9.16
C ASN A 71 -2.96 -15.86 10.23
N GLU A 72 -2.03 -14.92 10.29
CA GLU A 72 -2.11 -13.80 11.22
C GLU A 72 -3.22 -12.82 10.83
N ALA A 73 -3.41 -12.55 9.52
CA ALA A 73 -4.52 -11.76 9.02
C ALA A 73 -5.88 -12.40 9.35
N ALA A 74 -6.00 -13.72 9.25
CA ALA A 74 -7.21 -14.45 9.66
C ALA A 74 -7.49 -14.25 11.15
N ARG A 75 -6.46 -14.40 12.00
CA ARG A 75 -6.58 -14.16 13.45
C ARG A 75 -7.02 -12.73 13.77
N ILE A 76 -6.44 -11.73 13.11
CA ILE A 76 -6.82 -10.32 13.27
C ILE A 76 -8.27 -10.11 12.82
N THR A 77 -8.66 -10.70 11.69
CA THR A 77 -10.03 -10.61 11.17
C THR A 77 -11.05 -11.15 12.16
N ASP A 78 -10.81 -12.32 12.75
CA ASP A 78 -11.70 -12.93 13.75
C ASP A 78 -11.84 -12.06 15.01
N GLN A 79 -10.76 -11.37 15.41
CA GLN A 79 -10.73 -10.56 16.62
C GLN A 79 -11.33 -9.16 16.44
N THR A 80 -11.22 -8.59 15.24
CA THR A 80 -11.52 -7.16 15.00
C THR A 80 -12.68 -6.95 14.03
N LEU A 81 -13.02 -7.96 13.22
CA LEU A 81 -13.97 -7.88 12.12
C LEU A 81 -13.62 -6.79 11.09
N CYS A 82 -12.35 -6.36 11.01
CA CYS A 82 -11.89 -5.45 9.98
C CYS A 82 -11.95 -6.12 8.59
N ARG A 83 -11.85 -5.31 7.53
CA ARG A 83 -11.95 -5.86 6.17
C ARG A 83 -10.74 -6.78 5.91
N PRO A 84 -10.90 -7.86 5.11
CA PRO A 84 -9.83 -8.82 4.88
C PRO A 84 -8.52 -8.23 4.32
N LEU A 85 -8.57 -7.14 3.54
CA LEU A 85 -7.36 -6.49 3.03
C LEU A 85 -6.69 -5.63 4.13
N ASP A 86 -7.49 -4.97 4.97
CA ASP A 86 -6.99 -4.23 6.13
C ASP A 86 -6.28 -5.17 7.11
N SER A 87 -6.82 -6.38 7.31
CA SER A 87 -6.17 -7.37 8.18
C SER A 87 -4.85 -7.90 7.61
N VAL A 88 -4.67 -7.97 6.29
CA VAL A 88 -3.38 -8.30 5.66
C VAL A 88 -2.35 -7.19 5.88
N HIS A 89 -2.75 -5.92 5.80
CA HIS A 89 -1.87 -4.79 6.11
C HIS A 89 -1.47 -4.78 7.58
N LEU A 90 -2.41 -5.02 8.50
CA LEU A 90 -2.12 -5.12 9.92
C LEU A 90 -1.20 -6.31 10.23
N ALA A 91 -1.45 -7.48 9.64
CA ALA A 91 -0.59 -8.65 9.79
C ALA A 91 0.83 -8.41 9.26
N SER A 92 0.95 -7.68 8.15
CA SER A 92 2.24 -7.30 7.56
C SER A 92 3.01 -6.34 8.49
N ALA A 93 2.31 -5.40 9.14
CA ALA A 93 2.92 -4.43 10.06
C ALA A 93 3.43 -5.04 11.38
N LEU A 94 3.02 -6.26 11.72
CA LEU A 94 3.50 -6.99 12.90
C LEU A 94 4.82 -7.76 12.66
N ARG A 95 5.46 -7.59 11.49
CA ARG A 95 6.66 -8.31 11.08
C ARG A 95 7.93 -7.47 11.06
#